data_AF-A0A4Q5YQW8-F1
#
_entry.id   AF-A0A4Q5YQW8-F1
#
_cell.length_a   1.000
_cell.length_b   1.000
_cell.length_c   1.000
_cell.angle_alpha   90.00
_cell.angle_beta   90.00
_cell.angle_gamma   90.00
#
_symmetry.space_group_name_H-M   'P 1'
#
loop_
_entity.id
_entity.type
_entity.pdbx_description
1 polymer ?
#
loop_
_entity_poly.entity_id
_entity_poly.type
_entity_poly.pdbx_seq_one_letter_code
_entity_poly.pdbx_strand_id
1 'polypeptide(L)'
;MTYELNGNLQPTITIPASGDVTFSETLTVVGVSTYELVSVAMPAPSTCSQTAVGTVDITVIDLPTATISATATSVCSGGSTTINFSGTPNASVYFSVAGVAQTTPITLVPSTANPLIGEGTFTTAALTTNTTYQLIRVVTAGTPSCETIVTTPVTVNVTPLPTATISPDKTICSGTSTTVTVTATANSTVVYTLNGGANTNLSINGSGTATINTGVLTADATYRLVSITDTV
;
A
#
# COMPACT_ATOMS: atom_id res chain seq x y z
N MET A 1 15.79 48.70 -17.49
CA MET A 1 16.60 47.52 -17.14
C MET A 1 16.39 46.46 -18.19
N THR A 2 17.46 45.78 -18.59
CA THR A 2 17.45 44.65 -19.53
C THR A 2 18.04 43.44 -18.82
N TYR A 3 17.37 42.30 -18.91
CA TYR A 3 17.83 41.03 -18.35
C TYR A 3 17.59 39.89 -19.34
N GLU A 4 18.30 38.79 -19.13
CA GLU A 4 18.12 37.53 -19.85
C GLU A 4 17.54 36.48 -18.91
N LEU A 5 16.68 35.62 -19.45
CA LEU A 5 16.22 34.39 -18.80
C LEU A 5 16.75 33.22 -19.61
N ASN A 6 17.60 32.40 -18.98
CA ASN A 6 18.26 31.26 -19.63
C ASN A 6 18.96 31.65 -20.94
N GLY A 7 19.64 32.81 -20.95
CA GLY A 7 20.34 33.36 -22.13
C GLY A 7 19.43 33.97 -23.21
N ASN A 8 18.11 34.08 -22.96
CA ASN A 8 17.17 34.73 -23.86
C ASN A 8 16.80 36.12 -23.35
N LEU A 9 17.08 37.15 -24.15
CA LEU A 9 16.75 38.54 -23.84
C LEU A 9 15.24 38.72 -23.61
N GLN A 10 14.91 39.31 -22.47
CA GLN A 10 13.54 39.60 -22.06
C GLN A 10 13.16 41.06 -22.38
N PRO A 11 11.85 41.39 -22.39
CA PRO A 11 11.40 42.77 -22.53
C PRO A 11 12.02 43.70 -21.50
N THR A 12 12.31 44.93 -21.90
CA THR A 12 12.90 45.92 -20.98
C THR A 12 11.90 46.34 -19.90
N ILE A 13 12.37 46.36 -18.66
CA ILE A 13 11.58 46.78 -17.50
C ILE A 13 11.95 48.23 -17.14
N THR A 14 10.94 49.08 -17.01
CA THR A 14 11.13 50.46 -16.50
C THR A 14 11.11 50.44 -14.97
N ILE A 15 12.19 50.91 -14.35
CA ILE A 15 12.28 51.01 -12.90
C ILE A 15 11.60 52.32 -12.46
N PRO A 16 10.64 52.29 -11.52
CA PRO A 16 9.99 53.50 -11.00
C PRO A 16 10.95 54.36 -10.18
N ALA A 17 10.56 55.61 -9.92
CA ALA A 17 11.37 56.57 -9.15
C ALA A 17 11.67 56.13 -7.70
N SER A 18 10.98 55.10 -7.19
CA SER A 18 11.29 54.46 -5.90
C SER A 18 12.59 53.65 -5.92
N GLY A 19 13.13 53.32 -7.09
CA GLY A 19 14.38 52.55 -7.24
C GLY A 19 14.20 51.03 -7.26
N ASP A 20 13.06 50.53 -6.79
CA ASP A 20 12.75 49.10 -6.74
C ASP A 20 11.66 48.70 -7.75
N VAL A 21 11.83 47.55 -8.37
CA VAL A 21 10.81 46.93 -9.22
C VAL A 21 10.64 45.45 -8.86
N THR A 22 9.39 45.02 -8.72
CA THR A 22 9.03 43.61 -8.53
C THR A 22 8.17 43.17 -9.70
N PHE A 23 8.49 42.02 -10.28
CA PHE A 23 7.67 41.37 -11.30
C PHE A 23 7.46 39.91 -10.90
N SER A 24 6.38 39.32 -11.39
CA SER A 24 6.05 37.92 -11.15
C SER A 24 6.12 37.17 -12.47
N GLU A 25 6.82 36.05 -12.45
CA GLU A 25 6.96 35.17 -13.60
C GLU A 25 6.64 33.74 -13.18
N THR A 26 5.87 33.03 -14.00
CA THR A 26 5.50 31.64 -13.75
C THR A 26 6.47 30.73 -14.49
N LEU A 27 7.38 30.09 -13.74
CA LEU A 27 8.23 29.04 -14.27
C LEU A 27 7.44 27.72 -14.31
N THR A 28 7.16 27.20 -15.51
CA THR A 28 6.42 25.95 -15.71
C THR A 28 7.32 24.74 -15.99
N VAL A 29 8.63 24.97 -16.11
CA VAL A 29 9.62 23.94 -16.44
C VAL A 29 10.42 23.63 -15.19
N VAL A 30 10.51 22.33 -14.87
CA VAL A 30 11.31 21.82 -13.76
C VAL A 30 12.80 21.97 -14.11
N GLY A 31 13.60 22.37 -13.12
CA GLY A 31 15.02 22.62 -13.29
C GLY A 31 15.43 24.03 -12.85
N VAL A 32 16.65 24.40 -13.20
CA VAL A 32 17.22 25.70 -12.86
C VAL A 32 16.91 26.69 -13.98
N SER A 33 16.33 27.82 -13.60
CA SER A 33 16.20 29.00 -14.46
C SER A 33 17.12 30.10 -13.96
N THR A 34 18.01 30.57 -14.84
CA THR A 34 18.99 31.61 -14.52
C THR A 34 18.53 32.94 -15.08
N TYR A 35 18.37 33.92 -14.20
CA TYR A 35 18.16 35.31 -14.55
C TYR A 35 19.49 36.04 -14.53
N GLU A 36 19.84 36.71 -15.61
CA GLU A 36 21.06 37.49 -15.73
C GLU A 36 20.72 38.95 -16.03
N LEU A 37 21.09 39.85 -15.12
CA LEU A 37 21.04 41.28 -15.35
C LEU A 37 22.13 41.64 -16.36
N VAL A 38 21.73 42.30 -17.45
CA VAL A 38 22.63 42.67 -18.55
C VAL A 38 22.97 44.16 -18.51
N SER A 39 21.96 45.02 -18.34
CA SER A 39 22.20 46.47 -18.37
C SER A 39 21.08 47.29 -17.72
N VAL A 40 21.44 48.52 -17.37
CA VAL A 40 20.50 49.56 -16.95
C VAL A 40 20.72 50.81 -17.80
N ALA A 41 19.64 51.52 -18.09
CA ALA A 41 19.65 52.73 -18.90
C ALA A 41 18.62 53.74 -18.38
N MET A 42 18.94 55.02 -18.49
CA MET A 42 17.99 56.10 -18.19
C MET A 42 16.94 56.26 -19.29
N PRO A 43 15.69 56.64 -18.95
CA PRO A 43 14.70 57.00 -19.95
C PRO A 43 15.07 58.32 -20.64
N ALA A 44 14.58 58.51 -21.87
CA ALA A 44 14.77 59.74 -22.65
C ALA A 44 14.31 60.98 -21.85
N PRO A 45 14.98 62.15 -21.97
CA PRO A 45 15.96 62.51 -23.02
C PRO A 45 17.41 62.12 -22.72
N SER A 46 17.70 61.54 -21.55
CA SER A 46 19.06 61.13 -21.16
C SER A 46 19.37 59.73 -21.69
N THR A 47 20.49 59.56 -22.40
CA THR A 47 20.87 58.27 -23.03
C THR A 47 22.02 57.54 -22.31
N CYS A 48 22.20 57.82 -21.01
CA CYS A 48 23.22 57.10 -20.25
C CYS A 48 22.78 55.65 -20.03
N SER A 49 23.65 54.73 -20.40
CA SER A 49 23.53 53.32 -20.08
C SER A 49 24.83 52.82 -19.45
N GLN A 50 24.71 51.82 -18.60
CA GLN A 50 25.86 51.05 -18.14
C GLN A 50 25.52 49.57 -18.19
N THR A 51 26.56 48.76 -18.39
CA THR A 51 26.49 47.34 -18.07
C THR A 51 26.33 47.21 -16.57
N ALA A 52 25.36 46.41 -16.16
CA ALA A 52 25.15 46.01 -14.78
C ALA A 52 25.13 44.49 -14.79
N VAL A 53 25.88 43.86 -13.88
CA VAL A 53 25.98 42.40 -13.80
C VAL A 53 25.37 41.92 -12.50
N GLY A 54 24.66 40.81 -12.59
CA GLY A 54 24.06 40.14 -11.43
C GLY A 54 23.30 38.91 -11.92
N THR A 55 23.43 37.80 -11.19
CA THR A 55 22.76 36.56 -11.53
C THR A 55 21.94 36.06 -10.35
N VAL A 56 20.78 35.48 -10.66
CA VAL A 56 19.97 34.74 -9.69
C VAL A 56 19.45 33.47 -10.33
N ASP A 57 19.65 32.34 -9.64
CA ASP A 57 19.15 31.04 -10.05
C ASP A 57 17.88 30.70 -9.27
N ILE A 58 16.83 30.32 -9.99
CA ILE A 58 15.57 29.82 -9.43
C ILE A 58 15.43 28.35 -9.81
N THR A 59 15.34 27.48 -8.81
CA THR A 59 15.16 26.04 -9.03
C THR A 59 13.71 25.64 -8.80
N VAL A 60 13.06 25.12 -9.85
CA VAL A 60 11.75 24.48 -9.77
C VAL A 60 11.95 22.97 -9.58
N ILE A 61 11.31 22.39 -8.58
CA ILE A 61 11.40 20.95 -8.24
C ILE A 61 10.10 20.26 -8.64
N ASP A 62 10.20 19.02 -9.13
CA ASP A 62 9.07 18.17 -9.43
C ASP A 62 8.23 17.82 -8.20
N LEU A 63 6.93 17.69 -8.42
CA LEU A 63 6.01 17.22 -7.40
C LEU A 63 6.19 15.69 -7.19
N PRO A 64 6.24 15.19 -5.93
CA PRO A 64 6.49 13.78 -5.70
C PRO A 64 5.32 12.90 -6.16
N THR A 65 5.63 11.68 -6.61
CA THR A 65 4.62 10.66 -6.94
C THR A 65 4.77 9.45 -6.02
N ALA A 66 3.67 8.76 -5.76
CA ALA A 66 3.68 7.50 -5.01
C ALA A 66 2.46 6.64 -5.36
N THR A 67 2.63 5.33 -5.30
CA THR A 67 1.58 4.31 -5.46
C THR A 67 1.64 3.31 -4.32
N ILE A 68 0.56 2.55 -4.13
CA ILE A 68 0.41 1.53 -3.10
C ILE A 68 -0.14 0.25 -3.71
N SER A 69 0.39 -0.89 -3.30
CA SER A 69 -0.12 -2.22 -3.66
C SER A 69 0.09 -3.21 -2.52
N ALA A 70 -0.46 -4.43 -2.65
CA ALA A 70 -0.25 -5.51 -1.70
C ALA A 70 0.27 -6.75 -2.43
N THR A 71 1.25 -7.44 -1.86
CA THR A 71 1.80 -8.69 -2.42
C THR A 71 0.72 -9.77 -2.50
N ALA A 72 -0.10 -9.90 -1.45
CA ALA A 72 -1.31 -10.71 -1.44
C ALA A 72 -2.50 -9.87 -0.99
N THR A 73 -3.58 -9.88 -1.78
CA THR A 73 -4.85 -9.19 -1.50
C THR A 73 -5.83 -10.04 -0.69
N SER A 74 -5.52 -11.32 -0.47
CA SER A 74 -6.28 -12.23 0.39
C SER A 74 -5.33 -13.08 1.22
N VAL A 75 -5.61 -13.20 2.52
CA VAL A 75 -4.87 -14.03 3.48
C VAL A 75 -5.85 -14.81 4.36
N CYS A 76 -5.43 -15.95 4.92
CA CYS A 76 -6.22 -16.64 5.94
C CYS A 76 -6.19 -15.86 7.27
N SER A 77 -7.17 -16.09 8.14
CA SER A 77 -7.20 -15.51 9.49
C SER A 77 -5.92 -15.87 10.26
N GLY A 78 -5.26 -14.84 10.81
CA GLY A 78 -3.95 -14.94 11.44
C GLY A 78 -2.77 -14.80 10.47
N GLY A 79 -3.02 -14.74 9.16
CA GLY A 79 -2.00 -14.52 8.14
C GLY A 79 -1.53 -13.07 8.05
N SER A 80 -0.38 -12.86 7.43
CA SER A 80 0.21 -11.55 7.16
C SER A 80 0.55 -11.40 5.68
N THR A 81 0.66 -10.17 5.20
CA THR A 81 1.09 -9.84 3.84
C THR A 81 2.06 -8.65 3.88
N THR A 82 2.61 -8.29 2.72
CA THR A 82 3.44 -7.10 2.57
C THR A 82 2.69 -6.08 1.73
N ILE A 83 2.62 -4.85 2.23
CA ILE A 83 2.18 -3.67 1.49
C ILE A 83 3.41 -3.02 0.87
N ASN A 84 3.32 -2.71 -0.41
CA ASN A 84 4.39 -2.19 -1.23
C ASN A 84 4.06 -0.75 -1.65
N PHE A 85 5.06 0.12 -1.57
CA PHE A 85 4.98 1.51 -2.01
C PHE A 85 6.06 1.76 -3.04
N SER A 86 5.71 2.40 -4.15
CA SER A 86 6.68 2.83 -5.17
C SER A 86 6.43 4.28 -5.56
N GLY A 87 7.48 5.05 -5.85
CA GLY A 87 7.32 6.48 -6.12
C GLY A 87 8.64 7.24 -6.29
N THR A 88 8.63 8.54 -5.99
CA THR A 88 9.82 9.39 -6.03
C THR A 88 10.88 8.91 -5.02
N PRO A 89 12.12 8.64 -5.44
CA PRO A 89 13.20 8.21 -4.53
C PRO A 89 13.44 9.20 -3.39
N ASN A 90 13.76 8.67 -2.21
CA ASN A 90 14.01 9.39 -0.95
C ASN A 90 12.81 10.18 -0.40
N ALA A 91 11.64 10.14 -1.04
CA ALA A 91 10.43 10.75 -0.52
C ALA A 91 9.86 9.96 0.66
N SER A 92 9.11 10.64 1.53
CA SER A 92 8.39 10.03 2.64
C SER A 92 6.92 9.86 2.30
N VAL A 93 6.41 8.62 2.37
CA VAL A 93 4.99 8.29 2.20
C VAL A 93 4.30 8.15 3.55
N TYR A 94 3.11 8.76 3.64
CA TYR A 94 2.23 8.70 4.80
C TYR A 94 0.98 7.92 4.43
N PHE A 95 0.61 6.95 5.25
CA PHE A 95 -0.51 6.06 5.00
C PHE A 95 -1.33 5.80 6.27
N SER A 96 -2.52 5.24 6.10
CA SER A 96 -3.35 4.74 7.20
C SER A 96 -3.58 3.25 7.11
N VAL A 97 -3.85 2.65 8.26
CA VAL A 97 -4.28 1.26 8.43
C VAL A 97 -5.65 1.29 9.09
N ALA A 98 -6.66 0.72 8.43
CA ALA A 98 -8.05 0.73 8.88
C ALA A 98 -8.57 2.14 9.28
N GLY A 99 -8.17 3.17 8.52
CA GLY A 99 -8.54 4.58 8.78
C GLY A 99 -7.71 5.29 9.85
N VAL A 100 -6.78 4.60 10.51
CA VAL A 100 -5.86 5.20 11.49
C VAL A 100 -4.55 5.56 10.81
N ALA A 101 -4.23 6.86 10.77
CA ALA A 101 -2.97 7.35 10.23
C ALA A 101 -1.78 6.79 11.04
N GLN A 102 -0.76 6.31 10.33
CA GLN A 102 0.48 5.86 10.97
C GLN A 102 1.34 7.07 11.36
N THR A 103 2.00 6.98 12.50
CA THR A 103 2.83 8.07 13.05
C THR A 103 4.22 8.12 12.42
N THR A 104 4.73 6.98 11.95
CA THR A 104 6.02 6.87 11.27
C THR A 104 5.80 6.75 9.76
N PRO A 105 6.26 7.71 8.94
CA PRO A 105 6.22 7.57 7.49
C PRO A 105 7.22 6.50 7.02
N ILE A 106 7.00 5.99 5.82
CA ILE A 106 7.98 5.11 5.15
C ILE A 106 8.80 5.97 4.20
N THR A 107 10.11 5.91 4.32
CA THR A 107 11.02 6.52 3.33
C THR A 107 11.20 5.58 2.17
N LEU A 108 10.94 6.06 0.95
CA LEU A 108 11.17 5.32 -0.27
C LEU A 108 12.67 5.28 -0.58
N VAL A 109 13.27 4.09 -0.55
CA VAL A 109 14.69 3.91 -0.83
C VAL A 109 14.87 3.65 -2.33
N PRO A 110 15.86 4.27 -3.01
CA PRO A 110 16.12 3.99 -4.42
C PRO A 110 16.27 2.49 -4.69
N SER A 111 15.52 1.98 -5.67
CA SER A 111 15.55 0.58 -6.06
C SER A 111 16.91 0.21 -6.65
N THR A 112 17.41 -0.98 -6.31
CA THR A 112 18.65 -1.52 -6.88
C THR A 112 18.52 -1.86 -8.36
N ALA A 113 17.30 -2.15 -8.84
CA ALA A 113 17.02 -2.44 -10.24
C ALA A 113 16.84 -1.16 -11.08
N ASN A 114 16.28 -0.11 -10.47
CA ASN A 114 16.13 1.20 -11.10
C ASN A 114 16.21 2.32 -10.05
N PRO A 115 17.36 2.99 -9.90
CA PRO A 115 17.54 4.05 -8.90
C PRO A 115 16.63 5.28 -9.08
N LEU A 116 15.94 5.41 -10.22
CA LEU A 116 14.94 6.46 -10.45
C LEU A 116 13.60 6.17 -9.77
N ILE A 117 13.41 4.96 -9.22
CA ILE A 117 12.20 4.55 -8.50
C ILE A 117 12.56 4.34 -7.03
N GLY A 118 11.84 5.00 -6.13
CA GLY A 118 11.90 4.76 -4.70
C GLY A 118 10.93 3.65 -4.31
N GLU A 119 11.38 2.70 -3.51
CA GLU A 119 10.59 1.57 -3.03
C GLU A 119 10.55 1.57 -1.49
N GLY A 120 9.40 1.18 -0.94
CA GLY A 120 9.19 1.03 0.49
C GLY A 120 8.22 -0.10 0.78
N THR A 121 8.34 -0.70 1.95
CA THR A 121 7.45 -1.81 2.34
C THR A 121 6.95 -1.66 3.77
N PHE A 122 5.78 -2.24 4.01
CA PHE A 122 5.19 -2.40 5.33
C PHE A 122 4.66 -3.83 5.45
N THR A 123 5.24 -4.61 6.35
CA THR A 123 4.72 -5.95 6.66
C THR A 123 3.57 -5.83 7.65
N THR A 124 2.42 -6.38 7.30
CA THR A 124 1.24 -6.34 8.16
C THR A 124 1.43 -7.23 9.38
N ALA A 125 0.78 -6.88 10.49
CA ALA A 125 0.55 -7.85 11.55
C ALA A 125 -0.33 -9.01 11.06
N ALA A 126 -0.48 -10.04 11.89
CA ALA A 126 -1.46 -11.09 11.69
C ALA A 126 -2.88 -10.48 11.63
N LEU A 127 -3.57 -10.65 10.51
CA LEU A 127 -4.88 -10.06 10.26
C LEU A 127 -6.00 -11.04 10.61
N THR A 128 -6.98 -10.58 11.39
CA THR A 128 -8.19 -11.36 11.74
C THR A 128 -9.46 -10.80 11.08
N THR A 129 -9.36 -9.63 10.45
CA THR A 129 -10.46 -8.95 9.75
C THR A 129 -9.94 -8.25 8.51
N ASN A 130 -10.81 -8.06 7.50
CA ASN A 130 -10.49 -7.27 6.31
C ASN A 130 -9.91 -5.91 6.73
N THR A 131 -8.78 -5.55 6.15
CA THR A 131 -8.05 -4.33 6.54
C THR A 131 -7.71 -3.53 5.29
N THR A 132 -8.10 -2.25 5.28
CA THR A 132 -7.77 -1.31 4.21
C THR A 132 -6.54 -0.49 4.58
N TYR A 133 -5.60 -0.43 3.66
CA TYR A 133 -4.41 0.41 3.71
C TYR A 133 -4.60 1.53 2.69
N GLN A 134 -4.46 2.77 3.12
CA GLN A 134 -4.66 3.91 2.24
C GLN A 134 -3.45 4.81 2.27
N LEU A 135 -2.84 5.01 1.10
CA LEU A 135 -1.88 6.09 0.92
C LEU A 135 -2.63 7.42 1.11
N ILE A 136 -2.01 8.39 1.80
CA ILE A 136 -2.61 9.69 2.11
C ILE A 136 -1.87 10.81 1.38
N ARG A 137 -0.54 10.81 1.51
CA ARG A 137 0.33 11.81 0.89
C ARG A 137 1.75 11.30 0.73
N VAL A 138 2.51 11.98 -0.13
CA VAL A 138 3.96 11.80 -0.30
C VAL A 138 4.64 13.15 -0.25
N VAL A 139 5.80 13.22 0.42
CA VAL A 139 6.56 14.46 0.64
C VAL A 139 8.01 14.25 0.19
N THR A 140 8.56 15.15 -0.64
CA THR A 140 9.98 15.10 -1.03
C THR A 140 10.90 15.38 0.16
N ALA A 141 12.08 14.78 0.13
CA ALA A 141 13.17 15.19 1.02
C ALA A 141 13.80 16.50 0.52
N GLY A 142 14.27 17.35 1.45
CA GLY A 142 15.02 18.58 1.13
C GLY A 142 14.21 19.87 1.23
N THR A 143 14.79 20.94 0.70
CA THR A 143 14.24 22.30 0.73
C THR A 143 14.20 22.89 -0.69
N PRO A 144 13.04 23.34 -1.20
CA PRO A 144 11.71 23.25 -0.57
C PRO A 144 11.20 21.80 -0.45
N SER A 145 10.38 21.54 0.55
CA SER A 145 9.62 20.29 0.67
C SER A 145 8.33 20.41 -0.13
N CYS A 146 8.15 19.54 -1.12
CA CYS A 146 6.96 19.47 -1.96
C CYS A 146 6.07 18.31 -1.51
N GLU A 147 4.75 18.49 -1.55
CA GLU A 147 3.78 17.48 -1.09
C GLU A 147 2.71 17.20 -2.15
N THR A 148 2.38 15.93 -2.32
CA THR A 148 1.23 15.46 -3.12
C THR A 148 0.27 14.69 -2.25
N ILE A 149 -1.01 15.04 -2.31
CA ILE A 149 -2.09 14.25 -1.73
C ILE A 149 -2.45 13.12 -2.70
N VAL A 150 -2.40 11.88 -2.22
CA VAL A 150 -2.72 10.68 -3.01
C VAL A 150 -3.62 9.81 -2.15
N THR A 151 -4.87 9.59 -2.54
CA THR A 151 -5.87 8.87 -1.72
C THR A 151 -6.26 7.51 -2.31
N THR A 152 -5.27 6.71 -2.68
CA THR A 152 -5.49 5.39 -3.27
C THR A 152 -5.51 4.31 -2.18
N PRO A 153 -6.59 3.51 -2.05
CA PRO A 153 -6.64 2.40 -1.10
C PRO A 153 -6.22 1.06 -1.74
N VAL A 154 -5.72 0.16 -0.89
CA VAL A 154 -5.64 -1.28 -1.15
C VAL A 154 -6.27 -2.01 0.04
N THR A 155 -7.11 -3.00 -0.24
CA THR A 155 -7.76 -3.81 0.81
C THR A 155 -7.17 -5.21 0.81
N VAL A 156 -6.82 -5.70 1.99
CA VAL A 156 -6.44 -7.08 2.24
C VAL A 156 -7.62 -7.79 2.88
N ASN A 157 -8.17 -8.78 2.18
CA ASN A 157 -9.25 -9.60 2.65
C ASN A 157 -8.73 -10.74 3.56
N VAL A 158 -9.50 -11.05 4.61
CA VAL A 158 -9.20 -12.14 5.54
C VAL A 158 -10.23 -13.24 5.35
N THR A 159 -9.77 -14.41 4.92
CA THR A 159 -10.57 -15.63 4.82
C THR A 159 -10.53 -16.38 6.15
N PRO A 160 -11.69 -16.66 6.80
CA PRO A 160 -11.73 -17.44 8.02
C PRO A 160 -11.11 -18.84 7.86
N LEU A 161 -10.53 -19.38 8.93
CA LEU A 161 -10.05 -20.76 8.93
C LEU A 161 -11.23 -21.74 8.97
N PRO A 162 -11.16 -22.87 8.25
CA PRO A 162 -12.22 -23.87 8.29
C PRO A 162 -12.29 -24.52 9.67
N THR A 163 -13.51 -24.86 10.11
CA THR A 163 -13.77 -25.49 11.42
C THR A 163 -14.45 -26.84 11.22
N ALA A 164 -14.19 -27.78 12.14
CA ALA A 164 -14.85 -29.08 12.14
C ALA A 164 -15.04 -29.59 13.58
N THR A 165 -16.19 -30.20 13.83
CA THR A 165 -16.56 -30.82 15.10
C THR A 165 -17.29 -32.13 14.82
N ILE A 166 -17.17 -33.09 15.71
CA ILE A 166 -17.87 -34.38 15.65
C ILE A 166 -18.63 -34.58 16.96
N SER A 167 -19.92 -34.93 16.86
CA SER A 167 -20.78 -35.12 18.03
C SER A 167 -22.07 -35.90 17.68
N PRO A 168 -22.83 -36.36 18.68
CA PRO A 168 -22.44 -36.47 20.08
C PRO A 168 -21.77 -37.82 20.36
N ASP A 169 -21.19 -37.96 21.54
CA ASP A 169 -20.85 -39.29 22.06
C ASP A 169 -22.13 -40.11 22.25
N LYS A 170 -22.06 -41.41 21.95
CA LYS A 170 -23.18 -42.34 22.02
C LYS A 170 -22.78 -43.61 22.75
N THR A 171 -23.66 -44.09 23.61
CA THR A 171 -23.59 -45.45 24.17
C THR A 171 -24.63 -46.31 23.47
N ILE A 172 -24.21 -47.47 22.97
CA ILE A 172 -25.07 -48.41 22.24
C ILE A 172 -24.89 -49.83 22.78
N CYS A 173 -25.83 -50.72 22.48
CA CYS A 173 -25.68 -52.13 22.82
C CYS A 173 -24.68 -52.80 21.87
N SER A 174 -23.88 -53.76 22.37
CA SER A 174 -23.00 -54.56 21.52
C SER A 174 -23.80 -55.25 20.41
N GLY A 175 -23.28 -55.19 19.18
CA GLY A 175 -23.94 -55.72 18.00
C GLY A 175 -24.93 -54.75 17.33
N THR A 176 -25.02 -53.50 17.77
CA THR A 176 -25.87 -52.47 17.14
C THR A 176 -25.02 -51.40 16.41
N SER A 177 -25.68 -50.59 15.59
CA SER A 177 -25.07 -49.46 14.88
C SER A 177 -25.69 -48.14 15.32
N THR A 178 -24.98 -47.04 15.07
CA THR A 178 -25.49 -45.68 15.28
C THR A 178 -24.93 -44.72 14.24
N THR A 179 -25.32 -43.46 14.35
CA THR A 179 -24.79 -42.38 13.54
C THR A 179 -24.20 -41.30 14.44
N VAL A 180 -23.06 -40.77 14.00
CA VAL A 180 -22.47 -39.54 14.54
C VAL A 180 -22.49 -38.47 13.47
N THR A 181 -22.64 -37.23 13.87
CA THR A 181 -22.73 -36.09 12.97
C THR A 181 -21.42 -35.31 13.02
N VAL A 182 -20.89 -34.98 11.86
CA VAL A 182 -19.78 -34.05 11.68
C VAL A 182 -20.37 -32.72 11.22
N THR A 183 -20.12 -31.65 11.97
CA THR A 183 -20.45 -30.27 11.60
C THR A 183 -19.16 -29.54 11.29
N ALA A 184 -19.07 -28.97 10.09
CA ALA A 184 -17.85 -28.37 9.57
C ALA A 184 -18.14 -27.25 8.57
N THR A 185 -17.11 -26.54 8.11
CA THR A 185 -17.25 -25.54 7.03
C THR A 185 -17.92 -26.18 5.81
N ALA A 186 -18.92 -25.51 5.25
CA ALA A 186 -19.70 -26.00 4.12
C ALA A 186 -18.81 -26.31 2.91
N ASN A 187 -19.15 -27.38 2.18
CA ASN A 187 -18.40 -27.85 1.00
C ASN A 187 -16.93 -28.22 1.27
N SER A 188 -16.51 -28.41 2.53
CA SER A 188 -15.15 -28.86 2.86
C SER A 188 -14.98 -30.37 2.78
N THR A 189 -13.74 -30.84 2.88
CA THR A 189 -13.41 -32.25 3.12
C THR A 189 -12.76 -32.40 4.49
N VAL A 190 -13.35 -33.23 5.34
CA VAL A 190 -12.81 -33.60 6.64
C VAL A 190 -12.11 -34.95 6.51
N VAL A 191 -10.92 -35.08 7.12
CA VAL A 191 -10.22 -36.35 7.26
C VAL A 191 -10.40 -36.83 8.69
N TYR A 192 -10.83 -38.08 8.87
CA TYR A 192 -10.97 -38.71 10.18
C TYR A 192 -10.35 -40.10 10.21
N THR A 193 -10.14 -40.63 11.43
CA THR A 193 -9.67 -42.00 11.66
C THR A 193 -10.64 -42.74 12.56
N LEU A 194 -10.80 -44.03 12.32
CA LEU A 194 -11.48 -44.97 13.23
C LEU A 194 -10.41 -45.71 14.04
N ASN A 195 -10.45 -45.61 15.36
CA ASN A 195 -9.52 -46.28 16.29
C ASN A 195 -8.04 -46.03 15.96
N GLY A 196 -7.71 -44.86 15.41
CA GLY A 196 -6.35 -44.51 14.99
C GLY A 196 -5.84 -45.28 13.75
N GLY A 197 -6.75 -45.92 13.00
CA GLY A 197 -6.45 -46.58 11.73
C GLY A 197 -6.18 -45.61 10.58
N ALA A 198 -6.42 -46.07 9.35
CA ALA A 198 -6.19 -45.30 8.15
C ALA A 198 -7.07 -44.04 8.06
N ASN A 199 -6.54 -43.00 7.43
CA ASN A 199 -7.26 -41.77 7.14
C ASN A 199 -8.42 -42.06 6.17
N THR A 200 -9.60 -41.56 6.52
CA THR A 200 -10.81 -41.65 5.71
C THR A 200 -11.32 -40.24 5.42
N ASN A 201 -11.60 -39.96 4.14
CA ASN A 201 -12.16 -38.69 3.71
C ASN A 201 -13.68 -38.68 3.89
N LEU A 202 -14.21 -37.58 4.39
CA LEU A 202 -15.63 -37.30 4.53
C LEU A 202 -15.94 -35.95 3.89
N SER A 203 -16.72 -35.98 2.81
CA SER A 203 -17.19 -34.76 2.16
C SER A 203 -18.32 -34.13 2.97
N ILE A 204 -18.20 -32.82 3.22
CA ILE A 204 -19.20 -32.01 3.93
C ILE A 204 -20.09 -31.34 2.90
N ASN A 205 -21.40 -31.43 3.06
CA ASN A 205 -22.34 -30.82 2.13
C ASN A 205 -22.38 -29.27 2.26
N GLY A 206 -23.12 -28.62 1.37
CA GLY A 206 -23.31 -27.16 1.38
C GLY A 206 -24.02 -26.61 2.64
N SER A 207 -24.63 -27.48 3.45
CA SER A 207 -25.21 -27.12 4.75
C SER A 207 -24.22 -27.25 5.91
N GLY A 208 -22.96 -27.62 5.66
CA GLY A 208 -21.93 -27.74 6.70
C GLY A 208 -22.06 -28.99 7.57
N THR A 209 -22.71 -30.05 7.06
CA THR A 209 -22.92 -31.28 7.83
C THR A 209 -22.64 -32.55 7.02
N ALA A 210 -22.23 -33.61 7.70
CA ALA A 210 -22.20 -34.96 7.18
C ALA A 210 -22.45 -35.96 8.32
N THR A 211 -22.86 -37.18 7.98
CA THR A 211 -23.07 -38.25 8.98
C THR A 211 -22.15 -39.42 8.71
N ILE A 212 -21.57 -39.97 9.76
CA ILE A 212 -20.85 -41.23 9.71
C ILE A 212 -21.76 -42.29 10.31
N ASN A 213 -22.10 -43.31 9.53
CA ASN A 213 -22.70 -44.53 10.06
C ASN A 213 -21.58 -45.38 10.64
N THR A 214 -21.69 -45.74 11.92
CA THR A 214 -20.63 -46.48 12.60
C THR A 214 -20.48 -47.92 12.10
N GLY A 215 -21.49 -48.44 11.41
CA GLY A 215 -21.66 -49.88 11.23
C GLY A 215 -21.95 -50.56 12.57
N VAL A 216 -22.02 -51.89 12.54
CA VAL A 216 -22.21 -52.70 13.75
C VAL A 216 -20.94 -52.69 14.57
N LEU A 217 -21.04 -52.31 15.85
CA LEU A 217 -19.90 -52.28 16.78
C LEU A 217 -20.08 -53.34 17.88
N THR A 218 -19.02 -54.09 18.18
CA THR A 218 -18.96 -55.09 19.27
C THR A 218 -17.96 -54.71 20.37
N ALA A 219 -17.24 -53.61 20.18
CA ALA A 219 -16.28 -53.02 21.11
C ALA A 219 -16.29 -51.49 20.93
N ASP A 220 -15.61 -50.78 21.83
CA ASP A 220 -15.52 -49.32 21.78
C ASP A 220 -14.87 -48.83 20.47
N ALA A 221 -15.40 -47.74 19.92
CA ALA A 221 -14.92 -47.11 18.70
C ALA A 221 -14.69 -45.61 18.91
N THR A 222 -13.51 -45.13 18.53
CA THR A 222 -13.14 -43.71 18.60
C THR A 222 -13.01 -43.15 17.18
N TYR A 223 -13.85 -42.17 16.86
CA TYR A 223 -13.75 -41.39 15.63
C TYR A 223 -13.02 -40.09 15.92
N ARG A 224 -11.81 -39.92 15.36
CA ARG A 224 -10.99 -38.73 15.59
C ARG A 224 -10.80 -37.95 14.30
N LEU A 225 -11.14 -36.66 14.34
CA LEU A 225 -10.84 -35.73 13.24
C LEU A 225 -9.33 -35.47 13.19
N VAL A 226 -8.77 -35.46 11.98
CA VAL A 226 -7.33 -35.29 11.73
C VAL A 226 -7.05 -33.95 11.06
N SER A 227 -7.78 -33.64 10.00
CA SER A 227 -7.66 -32.37 9.28
C SER A 227 -8.96 -32.00 8.60
N ILE A 228 -9.04 -30.74 8.19
CA ILE A 228 -10.08 -30.21 7.32
C ILE A 228 -9.41 -29.40 6.23
N THR A 229 -9.89 -29.57 5.01
CA THR A 229 -9.46 -28.79 3.85
C THR A 229 -10.69 -28.16 3.22
N ASP A 230 -10.67 -26.84 3.10
CA ASP A 230 -11.68 -26.13 2.33
C ASP A 230 -11.41 -26.31 0.83
N THR A 231 -12.45 -26.44 0.01
CA THR A 231 -12.31 -26.67 -1.44
C THR A 231 -12.65 -25.43 -2.28
N VAL A 232 -12.90 -24.29 -1.63
CA VAL A 232 -13.13 -22.97 -2.25
C VAL A 232 -11.97 -22.02 -2.04
#